data_AF-A0A1M5QMZ4-F1
#
_entry.id   AF-A0A1M5QMZ4-F1
#
_cell.length_a   1.000
_cell.length_b   1.000
_cell.length_c   1.000
_cell.angle_alpha   90.00
_cell.angle_beta   90.00
_cell.angle_gamma   90.00
#
_symmetry.space_group_name_H-M   'P 1'
#
loop_
_entity.id
_entity.type
_entity.pdbx_description
1 polymer ?
#
loop_
_entity_poly.entity_id
_entity_poly.type
_entity_poly.pdbx_seq_one_letter_code
_entity_poly.pdbx_strand_id
1 'polypeptide(L)'
;MPKIDNMLAILWMLRSGKKITAKQISENLEINIRTVYRYIDTISTSGVPIISEPGHNGGYTLLTILWRHLFFLIWRSKLRCFTLLFLQKKLDIMEVKR
;
A
#
# COMPACT_ATOMS: atom_id res chain seq x y z
N MET A 1 15.48 5.84 11.18
CA MET A 1 15.24 4.93 10.02
C MET A 1 15.42 5.68 8.70
N PRO A 2 15.91 5.01 7.65
CA PRO A 2 15.93 5.54 6.28
C PRO A 2 14.54 6.04 5.84
N LYS A 3 14.50 7.10 5.03
CA LYS A 3 13.25 7.71 4.53
C LYS A 3 12.37 6.70 3.77
N ILE A 4 13.01 5.84 2.98
CA ILE A 4 12.33 4.84 2.15
C ILE A 4 11.68 3.75 3.02
N ASP A 5 12.36 3.31 4.07
CA ASP A 5 11.85 2.27 4.97
C ASP A 5 10.56 2.70 5.66
N ASN A 6 10.49 3.97 6.09
CA ASN A 6 9.27 4.52 6.67
C ASN A 6 8.12 4.58 5.66
N MET A 7 8.40 4.98 4.40
CA MET A 7 7.40 4.98 3.34
C MET A 7 6.90 3.57 3.03
N LEU A 8 7.82 2.59 3.00
CA LEU A 8 7.49 1.19 2.83
C LEU A 8 6.61 0.70 3.97
N ALA A 9 6.97 1.01 5.22
CA ALA A 9 6.19 0.63 6.39
C ALA A 9 4.77 1.21 6.34
N ILE A 10 4.61 2.48 5.95
CA ILE A 10 3.29 3.10 5.73
C ILE A 10 2.49 2.30 4.68
N LEU A 11 3.12 1.94 3.56
CA LEU A 11 2.47 1.14 2.52
C LEU A 11 2.02 -0.24 3.03
N TRP A 12 2.84 -0.90 3.84
CA TRP A 12 2.49 -2.19 4.46
C TRP A 12 1.30 -2.06 5.41
N MET A 13 1.25 -1.00 6.20
CA MET A 13 0.11 -0.71 7.08
C MET A 13 -1.18 -0.54 6.25
N LEU A 14 -1.12 0.25 5.17
CA LEU A 14 -2.26 0.52 4.29
C LEU A 14 -2.69 -0.70 3.46
N ARG A 15 -1.78 -1.65 3.19
CA ARG A 15 -2.07 -2.89 2.45
C ARG A 15 -3.07 -3.80 3.17
N SER A 16 -3.20 -3.68 4.49
CA SER A 16 -4.13 -4.48 5.29
C SER A 16 -5.61 -4.25 4.95
N GLY A 17 -5.92 -3.22 4.13
CA GLY A 17 -7.28 -2.89 3.71
C GLY A 17 -8.10 -2.20 4.80
N LYS A 18 -7.51 -1.96 5.97
CA LYS A 18 -8.12 -1.19 7.05
C LYS A 18 -7.86 0.30 6.82
N LYS A 19 -8.83 1.13 7.22
CA LYS A 19 -8.65 2.58 7.30
C LYS A 19 -7.71 2.88 8.45
N ILE A 20 -6.65 3.64 8.20
CA ILE A 20 -5.66 4.01 9.23
C ILE A 20 -5.49 5.53 9.25
N THR A 21 -5.56 6.11 10.44
CA THR A 21 -5.41 7.56 10.62
C THR A 21 -3.93 7.99 10.62
N ALA A 22 -3.66 9.26 10.29
CA ALA A 22 -2.30 9.81 10.37
C ALA A 22 -1.71 9.70 11.79
N LYS A 23 -2.57 9.83 12.82
CA LYS A 23 -2.19 9.68 14.22
C LYS A 23 -1.73 8.25 14.54
N GLN A 24 -2.49 7.24 14.09
CA GLN A 24 -2.08 5.83 14.25
C GLN A 24 -0.76 5.53 13.54
N ILE A 25 -0.55 6.05 12.33
CA ILE A 25 0.72 5.88 11.61
C ILE A 25 1.87 6.55 12.38
N SER A 26 1.65 7.75 12.90
CA SER A 26 2.62 8.49 13.71
C SER A 26 3.01 7.73 14.97
N GLU A 27 2.03 7.15 15.69
CA GLU A 27 2.25 6.38 16.91
C GLU A 27 2.97 5.05 16.61
N ASN A 28 2.59 4.32 15.55
CA ASN A 28 3.22 3.03 15.21
C ASN A 28 4.66 3.17 14.71
N LEU A 29 4.99 4.27 14.03
CA LEU A 29 6.32 4.50 13.48
C LEU A 29 7.16 5.46 14.34
N GLU A 30 6.62 5.93 15.47
CA GLU A 30 7.24 6.92 16.37
C GLU A 30 7.76 8.17 15.64
N ILE A 31 7.04 8.61 14.60
CA ILE A 31 7.39 9.78 13.79
C ILE A 31 6.36 10.88 13.95
N ASN A 32 6.76 12.13 13.70
CA ASN A 32 5.85 13.27 13.75
C ASN A 32 4.72 13.15 12.71
N ILE A 33 3.50 13.51 13.10
CA ILE A 33 2.31 13.57 12.22
C ILE A 33 2.56 14.39 10.94
N ARG A 34 3.28 15.51 11.00
CA ARG A 34 3.63 16.32 9.81
C ARG A 34 4.52 15.53 8.83
N THR A 35 5.40 14.68 9.35
CA THR A 35 6.23 13.79 8.51
C THR A 35 5.39 12.72 7.83
N VAL A 36 4.37 12.19 8.52
CA VAL A 36 3.41 11.25 7.94
C VAL A 36 2.68 11.88 6.75
N TYR A 37 2.13 13.09 6.91
CA TYR A 37 1.47 13.80 5.81
C TYR A 37 2.42 13.97 4.62
N ARG A 38 3.64 14.44 4.86
CA ARG A 38 4.65 14.62 3.81
C ARG A 38 5.01 13.31 3.10
N TYR A 39 5.08 12.20 3.83
CA TYR A 39 5.35 10.89 3.24
C TYR A 39 4.18 10.39 2.41
N ILE A 40 2.95 10.57 2.89
CA ILE A 40 1.74 10.24 2.14
C ILE A 40 1.66 11.04 0.84
N ASP A 41 1.96 12.34 0.88
CA ASP A 41 2.01 13.18 -0.32
C ASP A 41 3.07 12.69 -1.32
N THR A 42 4.24 12.31 -0.81
CA THR A 42 5.32 11.78 -1.66
C THR A 42 4.92 10.45 -2.31
N ILE A 43 4.27 9.56 -1.54
CA ILE A 43 3.79 8.25 -2.02
C ILE A 43 2.65 8.42 -3.01
N SER A 44 1.75 9.38 -2.79
CA SER A 44 0.68 9.74 -3.72
C SER A 44 1.26 10.25 -5.04
N THR A 45 2.26 11.13 -4.97
CA THR A 45 2.95 11.70 -6.14
C THR A 45 3.73 10.64 -6.93
N SER A 46 4.19 9.55 -6.29
CA SER A 46 4.85 8.44 -6.98
C SER A 46 3.89 7.52 -7.75
N GLY A 47 2.59 7.82 -7.71
CA GLY A 47 1.53 7.12 -8.45
C GLY A 47 0.70 6.20 -7.58
N VAL A 48 1.07 5.94 -6.33
CA VAL A 48 0.31 5.02 -5.47
C VAL A 48 -1.06 5.64 -5.14
N PRO A 49 -2.17 4.92 -5.35
CA PRO A 49 -3.53 5.46 -5.25
C PRO A 49 -4.00 5.42 -3.80
N ILE A 50 -3.52 6.37 -3.01
CA ILE A 50 -3.96 6.53 -1.62
C ILE A 50 -5.21 7.40 -1.61
N ILE A 51 -6.27 6.91 -0.97
CA ILE A 51 -7.49 7.66 -0.73
C ILE A 51 -7.42 8.20 0.70
N SER A 52 -7.64 9.51 0.84
CA SER A 52 -7.82 10.18 2.12
C SER A 52 -9.29 10.52 2.32
N GLU A 53 -9.89 9.99 3.38
CA GLU A 53 -11.24 10.39 3.81
C GLU A 53 -11.14 11.38 4.97
N PRO A 54 -11.66 12.62 4.86
CA PRO A 54 -11.69 13.57 5.96
C PRO A 54 -12.79 13.23 6.97
N GLY A 55 -12.56 13.53 8.25
CA GLY A 55 -13.55 13.38 9.33
C GLY A 55 -13.06 12.54 10.52
N HIS A 56 -13.91 12.42 11.55
CA HIS A 56 -13.57 11.72 12.81
C HIS A 56 -13.33 10.21 12.61
N ASN A 57 -14.04 9.61 11.65
CA ASN A 57 -13.87 8.22 11.21
C ASN A 57 -13.09 8.12 9.89
N GLY A 58 -12.41 9.21 9.53
CA GLY A 58 -11.62 9.31 8.31
C GLY A 58 -10.30 8.55 8.40
N GLY A 59 -9.49 8.65 7.36
CA GLY A 59 -8.17 8.03 7.31
C GLY A 59 -7.70 7.73 5.90
N TYR A 60 -6.60 7.00 5.85
CA TYR A 60 -5.94 6.60 4.61
C TYR A 60 -6.25 5.15 4.29
N THR A 61 -6.55 4.90 3.02
CA THR A 61 -6.79 3.57 2.47
C THR A 61 -6.11 3.42 1.13
N LEU A 62 -5.57 2.24 0.84
CA LEU A 62 -4.99 1.93 -0.45
C LEU A 62 -6.04 1.41 -1.43
N LEU A 63 -6.26 2.11 -2.54
CA LEU A 63 -7.16 1.66 -3.61
C LEU A 63 -6.51 0.52 -4.40
N THR A 64 -6.71 -0.72 -3.96
CA THR A 64 -6.07 -1.91 -4.54
C THR A 64 -6.76 -2.41 -5.82
N ILE A 65 -8.04 -2.07 -6.05
CA ILE A 65 -8.81 -2.59 -7.20
C ILE A 65 -8.17 -2.17 -8.52
N LEU A 66 -7.88 -0.88 -8.70
CA LEU A 66 -7.50 -0.38 -10.02
C LEU A 66 -6.07 -0.81 -10.39
N TRP A 67 -5.17 -0.83 -9.42
CA TRP A 67 -3.78 -1.22 -9.63
C TRP A 67 -3.61 -2.67 -10.02
N ARG A 68 -4.40 -3.56 -9.41
CA ARG A 68 -4.37 -4.99 -9.76
C ARG A 68 -4.85 -5.22 -11.20
N HIS A 69 -5.89 -4.50 -11.64
CA HIS A 69 -6.41 -4.61 -13.00
C HIS A 69 -5.52 -3.90 -14.03
N LEU A 70 -5.00 -2.71 -13.74
CA LEU A 70 -4.14 -1.96 -14.65
C LEU A 70 -2.80 -2.67 -14.86
N PHE A 71 -2.21 -3.23 -13.79
CA PHE A 71 -1.02 -4.07 -13.89
C PHE A 71 -1.28 -5.30 -14.78
N PHE A 72 -2.45 -5.95 -14.61
CA PHE A 72 -2.86 -7.09 -15.44
C PHE A 72 -3.07 -6.71 -16.91
N LEU A 73 -3.63 -5.54 -17.19
CA LEU A 73 -3.88 -5.04 -18.54
C LEU A 73 -2.58 -4.67 -19.28
N ILE A 74 -1.66 -3.97 -18.61
CA ILE A 74 -0.35 -3.58 -19.16
C ILE A 74 0.51 -4.82 -19.43
N TRP A 75 0.39 -5.86 -18.59
CA TRP A 75 1.12 -7.12 -18.75
C TRP A 75 0.52 -8.11 -19.76
N ARG A 76 -0.60 -7.79 -20.40
CA ARG A 76 -1.30 -8.73 -21.30
C ARG A 76 -0.51 -9.07 -22.57
N SER A 77 0.37 -8.18 -23.01
CA SER A 77 1.15 -8.38 -24.25
C SER A 77 2.31 -9.39 -24.13
N LYS A 78 2.58 -9.95 -22.94
CA LYS A 78 3.73 -10.84 -22.71
C LYS A 78 3.39 -12.17 -22.04
N LEU A 79 2.26 -12.78 -22.39
CA LEU A 79 1.78 -14.03 -21.77
C LEU A 79 1.58 -15.17 -22.77
N ARG A 80 2.65 -15.94 -23.02
CA ARG A 80 2.53 -17.41 -23.26
C ARG A 80 3.25 -18.25 -22.21
N CYS A 81 4.17 -17.71 -21.41
CA CYS A 81 5.01 -18.53 -20.52
C CYS A 81 4.81 -18.33 -19.00
N PHE A 82 4.10 -17.29 -18.54
CA PHE A 82 4.15 -16.90 -17.12
C PHE A 82 2.99 -17.42 -16.24
N THR A 83 2.05 -18.19 -16.81
CA THR A 83 0.89 -18.70 -16.09
C THR A 83 1.24 -19.69 -14.98
N LEU A 84 2.38 -20.39 -15.09
CA LEU A 84 2.81 -21.40 -14.12
C LEU A 84 3.47 -20.79 -12.87
N LEU A 85 4.15 -19.64 -12.97
CA LEU A 85 4.85 -19.05 -11.82
C LEU A 85 3.90 -18.32 -10.84
N PHE A 86 2.69 -17.98 -11.29
CA PHE A 86 1.76 -17.17 -10.51
C PHE A 86 0.89 -17.98 -9.53
N LEU A 87 0.79 -19.30 -9.71
CA LEU A 87 0.06 -20.18 -8.79
C LEU A 87 0.81 -20.44 -7.49
N GLN A 88 2.14 -20.37 -7.51
CA GLN A 88 2.95 -20.60 -6.30
C GLN A 88 2.98 -19.37 -5.39
N LYS A 89 2.96 -18.16 -5.96
CA LYS A 89 3.06 -16.92 -5.17
C LYS A 89 1.74 -16.46 -4.52
N LYS A 90 0.62 -17.11 -4.85
CA LYS A 90 -0.68 -16.83 -4.25
C LYS A 90 -0.84 -17.48 -2.86
N LEU A 91 -0.05 -18.51 -2.55
CA LEU A 91 -0.05 -19.22 -1.26
C LEU A 91 0.86 -18.55 -0.21
N ASP A 92 1.99 -17.97 -0.60
CA ASP A 92 2.95 -17.36 0.35
C ASP A 92 2.38 -16.13 1.09
N ILE A 93 1.46 -15.40 0.45
CA ILE A 93 0.81 -14.21 1.04
C ILE A 93 -0.25 -14.61 2.10
N MET A 94 -0.68 -15.88 2.13
CA MET A 94 -1.64 -16.40 3.12
C MET A 94 -0.95 -16.96 4.38
N GLU A 95 0.38 -17.15 4.38
CA GLU A 95 1.09 -17.85 5.46
C GLU A 95 1.66 -16.94 6.55
N VAL A 96 1.78 -15.61 6.32
CA VAL A 96 2.17 -14.61 7.35
C VAL A 96 0.96 -14.19 8.22
N LYS A 97 0.02 -15.10 8.44
CA LYS A 97 -1.14 -14.90 9.32
C LYS A 97 -1.45 -16.11 10.20
N ARG A 98 -0.44 -16.93 10.48
CA ARG A 98 -0.46 -17.90 11.58
C ARG A 98 0.60 -17.53 12.61
#